data_AF-A0A7Z7FIZ3-F1
#
_entry.id   AF-A0A7Z7FIZ3-F1
#
_cell.length_a   1.000
_cell.length_b   1.000
_cell.length_c   1.000
_cell.angle_alpha   90.00
_cell.angle_beta   90.00
_cell.angle_gamma   90.00
#
_symmetry.space_group_name_H-M   'P 1'
#
loop_
_entity.id
_entity.type
_entity.pdbx_description
1 polymer ?
#
loop_
_entity_poly.entity_id
_entity_poly.type
_entity_poly.pdbx_seq_one_letter_code
_entity_poly.pdbx_strand_id
1 'polypeptide(L)'
;MPGLTAHDRELWPKHPPLLTVDTVDAFLAAAQMNVVEFHTWNSTVRRLDKPDRVIFDLDPGEDVIRSKVHEAALLARTLLTELGLKAWLNSSGGKGRTSNATAVAQGTRLLPLGNGRIRQSSLQVTIRFCRASTIS
;
A
#
# COMPACT_ATOMS: atom_id res chain seq x y z
N MET A 1 13.55 -17.48 -12.62
CA MET A 1 13.54 -17.93 -11.21
C MET A 1 12.55 -19.08 -11.12
N PRO A 2 12.92 -20.22 -10.52
CA PRO A 2 11.97 -21.30 -10.26
C PRO A 2 10.75 -20.77 -9.48
N GLY A 3 9.55 -21.21 -9.83
CA GLY A 3 8.31 -20.88 -9.12
C GLY A 3 7.68 -19.51 -9.41
N LEU A 4 8.42 -18.51 -9.91
CA LEU A 4 7.82 -17.22 -10.29
C LEU A 4 7.01 -17.33 -11.58
N THR A 5 5.82 -16.74 -11.59
CA THR A 5 4.99 -16.67 -12.79
C THR A 5 5.21 -15.34 -13.49
N ALA A 6 5.65 -15.38 -14.75
CA ALA A 6 5.70 -14.21 -15.62
C ALA A 6 4.39 -14.09 -16.42
N HIS A 7 3.79 -12.91 -16.43
CA HIS A 7 2.52 -12.67 -17.12
C HIS A 7 2.71 -12.10 -18.52
N ASP A 8 1.63 -12.12 -19.31
CA ASP A 8 1.59 -11.55 -20.64
C ASP A 8 2.02 -10.07 -20.64
N ARG A 9 2.82 -9.69 -21.64
CA ARG A 9 3.28 -8.31 -21.85
C ARG A 9 2.14 -7.37 -22.26
N GLU A 10 1.02 -7.92 -22.74
CA GLU A 10 -0.19 -7.14 -22.99
C GLU A 10 -0.74 -6.46 -21.72
N LEU A 11 -0.49 -7.04 -20.54
CA LEU A 11 -0.90 -6.44 -19.27
C LEU A 11 -0.17 -5.14 -18.94
N TRP A 12 1.09 -5.00 -19.37
CA TRP A 12 1.86 -3.75 -19.28
C TRP A 12 2.70 -3.53 -20.54
N PRO A 13 2.09 -2.97 -21.61
CA PRO A 13 2.77 -2.77 -22.88
C PRO A 13 3.96 -1.83 -22.73
N LYS A 14 5.06 -2.12 -23.46
CA LYS A 14 6.35 -1.39 -23.44
C LYS A 14 7.23 -1.64 -22.20
N HIS A 15 6.82 -2.52 -21.29
CA HIS A 15 7.61 -2.86 -20.11
C HIS A 15 7.98 -4.36 -20.12
N PRO A 16 8.91 -4.80 -19.25
CA PRO A 16 9.10 -6.21 -18.97
C PRO A 16 7.82 -6.87 -18.43
N PRO A 17 7.68 -8.19 -18.58
CA PRO A 17 6.58 -8.95 -17.99
C PRO A 17 6.40 -8.66 -16.49
N LEU A 18 5.14 -8.55 -16.06
CA LEU A 18 4.83 -8.54 -14.63
C LEU A 18 5.08 -9.91 -14.03
N LEU A 19 5.44 -9.92 -12.74
CA LEU A 19 5.77 -11.13 -12.00
C LEU A 19 4.79 -11.31 -10.84
N THR A 20 4.32 -12.54 -10.62
CA THR A 20 3.70 -12.93 -9.35
C THR A 20 4.56 -13.93 -8.58
N VAL A 21 4.49 -13.77 -7.26
CA VAL A 21 5.06 -14.67 -6.26
C VAL A 21 3.88 -15.18 -5.44
N ASP A 22 3.32 -16.31 -5.84
CA ASP A 22 2.09 -16.89 -5.28
C ASP A 22 2.29 -18.29 -4.68
N THR A 23 3.53 -18.78 -4.68
CA THR A 23 3.94 -20.05 -4.07
C THR A 23 5.10 -19.85 -3.10
N VAL A 24 5.26 -20.80 -2.17
CA VAL A 24 6.38 -20.80 -1.22
C VAL A 24 7.72 -20.92 -1.96
N ASP A 25 7.79 -21.77 -3.00
CA ASP A 25 9.00 -21.95 -3.80
C ASP A 25 9.40 -20.67 -4.54
N ALA A 26 8.42 -19.93 -5.09
CA ALA A 26 8.68 -18.63 -5.70
C ALA A 26 9.23 -17.62 -4.69
N PHE A 27 8.68 -17.60 -3.49
CA PHE A 27 9.11 -16.70 -2.42
C PHE A 27 10.55 -17.02 -1.98
N LEU A 28 10.87 -18.30 -1.78
CA LEU A 28 12.23 -18.75 -1.45
C LEU A 28 13.22 -18.47 -2.59
N ALA A 29 12.82 -18.69 -3.84
CA ALA A 29 13.65 -18.39 -5.00
C ALA A 29 13.94 -16.89 -5.15
N ALA A 30 12.98 -16.02 -4.80
CA ALA A 30 13.20 -14.59 -4.75
C ALA A 30 14.20 -14.21 -3.64
N ALA A 31 14.05 -14.76 -2.44
CA ALA A 31 15.00 -14.53 -1.34
C ALA A 31 16.42 -15.02 -1.68
N GLN A 32 16.56 -16.20 -2.31
CA GLN A 32 17.83 -16.76 -2.78
C GLN A 32 18.56 -15.83 -3.76
N MET A 33 17.82 -14.99 -4.48
CA MET A 33 18.34 -14.02 -5.43
C MET A 33 18.52 -12.62 -4.78
N ASN A 34 18.65 -12.57 -3.46
CA ASN A 34 18.84 -11.35 -2.66
C ASN A 34 17.66 -10.35 -2.72
N VAL A 35 16.43 -10.80 -2.97
CA VAL A 35 15.26 -9.95 -2.79
C VAL A 35 15.00 -9.75 -1.30
N VAL A 36 15.06 -8.50 -0.84
CA VAL A 36 14.87 -8.13 0.58
C VAL A 36 13.46 -7.60 0.85
N GLU A 37 12.84 -6.94 -0.14
CA GLU A 37 11.54 -6.29 0.01
C GLU A 37 10.59 -6.66 -1.13
N PHE A 38 9.32 -6.83 -0.79
CA PHE A 38 8.24 -7.09 -1.75
C PHE A 38 7.23 -5.94 -1.74
N HIS A 39 7.12 -5.25 -2.86
CA HIS A 39 6.16 -4.18 -3.08
C HIS A 39 5.08 -4.68 -4.03
N THR A 40 3.89 -4.96 -3.49
CA THR A 40 2.77 -5.49 -4.27
C THR A 40 1.84 -4.40 -4.76
N TRP A 41 1.17 -4.63 -5.88
CA TRP A 41 0.16 -3.72 -6.40
C TRP A 41 -1.14 -3.76 -5.59
N ASN A 42 -1.88 -2.65 -5.61
CA ASN A 42 -3.20 -2.50 -5.00
C ASN A 42 -4.33 -3.15 -5.81
N SER A 43 -3.99 -4.00 -6.78
CA SER A 43 -4.89 -4.77 -7.61
C SER A 43 -4.33 -6.18 -7.84
N THR A 44 -5.19 -7.10 -8.28
CA THR A 44 -4.78 -8.44 -8.69
C THR A 44 -4.45 -8.48 -10.17
N VAL A 45 -3.61 -9.42 -10.59
CA VAL A 45 -3.25 -9.60 -12.02
C VAL A 45 -4.48 -9.76 -12.93
N ARG A 46 -5.58 -10.31 -12.42
CA ARG A 46 -6.83 -10.49 -13.19
C ARG A 46 -7.55 -9.18 -13.49
N ARG A 47 -7.35 -8.15 -12.68
CA ARG A 47 -8.04 -6.85 -12.78
C ARG A 47 -7.12 -5.70 -12.40
N LEU A 48 -6.05 -5.52 -13.18
CA LEU A 48 -5.04 -4.49 -12.92
C LEU A 48 -5.60 -3.06 -12.90
N ASP A 49 -6.67 -2.81 -13.65
CA ASP A 49 -7.37 -1.53 -13.77
C ASP A 49 -8.37 -1.27 -12.63
N LYS A 50 -8.59 -2.24 -11.74
CA LYS A 50 -9.57 -2.15 -10.64
C LYS A 50 -8.88 -2.47 -9.31
N PRO A 51 -8.34 -1.45 -8.62
CA PRO A 51 -7.76 -1.66 -7.30
C PRO A 51 -8.82 -2.20 -6.34
N ASP A 52 -8.40 -3.13 -5.49
CA ASP A 52 -9.24 -3.77 -4.47
C ASP A 52 -8.91 -3.32 -3.05
N ARG A 53 -7.83 -2.55 -2.88
CA ARG A 53 -7.39 -1.96 -1.61
C ARG A 53 -6.87 -0.53 -1.78
N VAL A 54 -6.92 0.21 -0.68
CA VAL A 54 -6.29 1.53 -0.54
C VAL A 54 -5.31 1.48 0.63
N ILE A 55 -4.15 2.07 0.42
CA ILE A 55 -3.09 2.19 1.43
C ILE A 55 -2.96 3.67 1.77
N PHE A 56 -3.14 3.99 3.04
CA PHE A 56 -2.86 5.29 3.63
C PHE A 56 -1.52 5.21 4.35
N ASP A 57 -0.51 5.84 3.77
CA ASP A 57 0.81 5.93 4.39
C ASP A 57 0.90 7.18 5.26
N LEU A 58 1.15 7.00 6.56
CA LEU A 58 1.28 8.09 7.52
C LEU A 58 2.76 8.34 7.81
N ASP A 59 3.30 9.29 7.06
CA ASP A 59 4.65 9.80 7.27
C ASP A 59 4.67 10.84 8.39
N PRO A 60 5.48 10.66 9.45
CA PRO A 60 5.76 11.73 10.39
C PRO A 60 6.50 12.87 9.68
N GLY A 61 6.06 14.11 9.94
CA GLY A 61 6.90 15.27 9.68
C GLY A 61 8.15 15.28 10.57
N GLU A 62 9.07 16.20 10.28
CA GLU A 62 10.21 16.46 11.16
C GLU A 62 9.73 16.73 12.60
N ASP A 63 10.41 16.17 13.58
CA ASP A 63 10.10 16.26 15.02
C ASP A 63 8.77 15.66 15.51
N VAL A 64 8.04 14.90 14.69
CA VAL A 64 6.85 14.18 15.16
C VAL A 64 7.26 12.92 15.92
N ILE A 65 6.87 12.85 17.20
CA ILE A 65 7.08 11.65 18.01
C ILE A 65 6.25 10.47 17.48
N ARG A 66 6.84 9.27 17.51
CA ARG A 66 6.23 8.03 17.02
C ARG A 66 4.83 7.75 17.58
N SER A 67 4.60 8.02 18.87
CA SER A 67 3.29 7.80 19.49
C SER A 67 2.17 8.58 18.79
N LYS A 68 2.46 9.78 18.27
CA LYS A 68 1.49 10.60 17.52
C LYS A 68 1.13 9.98 16.17
N VAL A 69 2.09 9.35 15.49
CA VAL A 69 1.81 8.61 14.25
C VAL A 69 0.94 7.40 14.52
N HIS A 70 1.20 6.67 15.61
CA HIS A 70 0.35 5.54 16.02
C HIS A 70 -1.08 5.99 16.39
N GLU A 71 -1.22 7.09 17.14
CA GLU A 71 -2.52 7.69 17.46
C GLU A 71 -3.28 8.07 16.17
N ALA A 72 -2.61 8.74 15.21
CA ALA A 72 -3.19 9.09 13.92
C ALA A 72 -3.62 7.85 13.11
N ALA A 73 -2.83 6.77 13.14
CA ALA A 73 -3.18 5.51 12.49
C ALA A 73 -4.45 4.88 13.08
N LEU A 74 -4.55 4.85 14.41
CA LEU A 74 -5.74 4.36 15.11
C LEU A 74 -6.97 5.19 14.76
N LEU A 75 -6.85 6.53 14.74
CA LEU A 75 -7.94 7.42 14.33
C LEU A 75 -8.37 7.20 12.89
N ALA A 76 -7.42 7.06 11.96
CA ALA A 76 -7.72 6.76 10.56
C ALA A 76 -8.47 5.42 10.43
N ARG A 77 -8.02 4.37 11.13
CA ARG A 77 -8.72 3.08 11.14
C ARG A 77 -10.14 3.21 11.71
N THR A 78 -10.32 3.94 12.80
CA THR A 78 -11.64 4.16 13.39
C THR A 78 -12.56 4.86 12.39
N LEU A 79 -12.12 5.96 11.78
CA LEU A 79 -12.89 6.67 10.76
C LEU A 79 -13.29 5.75 9.59
N LEU A 80 -12.35 4.96 9.07
CA LEU A 80 -12.64 4.01 8.00
C LEU A 80 -13.66 2.94 8.41
N THR A 81 -13.59 2.49 9.65
CA THR A 81 -14.53 1.51 10.21
C THR A 81 -15.93 2.12 10.36
N GLU A 82 -16.04 3.37 10.82
CA GLU A 82 -17.30 4.11 10.89
C GLU A 82 -17.93 4.35 9.51
N LEU A 83 -17.10 4.50 8.47
CA LEU A 83 -17.55 4.55 7.07
C LEU A 83 -17.95 3.18 6.49
N GLY A 84 -17.93 2.11 7.30
CA GLY A 84 -18.27 0.75 6.89
C GLY A 84 -17.19 0.01 6.09
N LEU A 85 -15.96 0.53 6.07
CA LEU A 85 -14.83 -0.11 5.41
C LEU A 85 -14.09 -1.04 6.37
N LYS A 86 -13.60 -2.17 5.86
CA LYS A 86 -12.69 -3.02 6.62
C LYS A 86 -11.30 -2.39 6.58
N ALA A 87 -10.73 -2.12 7.75
CA ALA A 87 -9.43 -1.46 7.87
C ALA A 87 -8.49 -2.18 8.86
N TRP A 88 -7.23 -2.27 8.47
CA TRP A 88 -6.14 -2.89 9.22
C TRP A 88 -4.98 -1.91 9.36
N LEU A 89 -4.17 -2.09 10.40
CA LEU A 89 -2.95 -1.32 10.60
C LEU A 89 -1.74 -2.20 10.34
N ASN A 90 -0.73 -1.62 9.71
CA ASN A 90 0.59 -2.21 9.56
C ASN A 90 1.64 -1.19 9.99
N SER A 91 2.70 -1.63 10.64
CA SER A 91 3.88 -0.80 10.89
C SER A 91 4.83 -0.91 9.70
N SER A 92 5.35 0.20 9.18
CA SER A 92 6.45 0.12 8.23
C SER A 92 7.74 -0.26 8.96
N GLY A 93 8.56 -1.11 8.36
CA GLY A 93 9.80 -1.65 8.94
C GLY A 93 10.99 -0.68 8.98
N GLY A 94 10.77 0.62 8.79
CA GLY A 94 11.83 1.63 8.75
C GLY A 94 12.64 1.66 10.04
N LYS A 95 13.95 1.41 9.94
CA LYS A 95 14.90 1.55 11.05
C LYS A 95 15.25 3.03 11.25
N GLY A 96 14.42 3.76 11.98
CA GLY A 96 14.68 5.16 12.36
C GLY A 96 13.78 5.65 13.49
N ARG A 97 14.11 6.79 14.11
CA ARG A 97 13.26 7.48 15.13
C ARG A 97 11.87 7.86 14.59
N THR A 98 11.69 7.82 13.27
CA THR A 98 10.48 8.06 12.49
C THR A 98 10.03 6.75 11.82
N SER A 99 9.25 5.93 12.52
CA SER A 99 8.56 4.80 11.91
C SER A 99 7.22 5.27 11.33
N ASN A 100 6.91 4.93 10.08
CA ASN A 100 5.59 5.22 9.51
C ASN A 100 4.58 4.18 10.02
N ALA A 101 3.34 4.62 10.18
CA ALA A 101 2.22 3.71 10.37
C ALA A 101 1.36 3.74 9.11
N THR A 102 0.95 2.57 8.64
CA THR A 102 0.17 2.45 7.44
C THR A 102 -1.21 1.93 7.80
N ALA A 103 -2.26 2.66 7.46
CA ALA A 103 -3.63 2.15 7.51
C ALA A 103 -3.99 1.60 6.14
N VAL A 104 -4.40 0.34 6.09
CA VAL A 104 -4.86 -0.31 4.87
C VAL A 104 -6.37 -0.45 4.97
N ALA A 105 -7.11 0.10 4.00
CA ALA A 105 -8.54 -0.11 3.86
C ALA A 105 -8.81 -1.03 2.67
N GLN A 106 -9.65 -2.04 2.86
CA GLN A 106 -10.14 -2.89 1.78
C GLN A 106 -11.67 -2.78 1.75
N GLY A 107 -12.18 -2.32 0.62
CA GLY A 107 -13.60 -2.29 0.32
C GLY A 107 -13.86 -3.10 -0.95
N THR A 108 -14.84 -4.01 -0.92
CA THR A 108 -15.31 -4.72 -2.13
C THR A 108 -15.92 -3.77 -3.17
N ARG A 109 -16.15 -2.51 -2.80
CA ARG A 109 -16.58 -1.42 -3.66
C ARG A 109 -15.87 -0.15 -3.20
N LEU A 110 -14.70 0.15 -3.77
CA LEU A 110 -14.19 1.52 -3.78
C LEU A 110 -15.32 2.40 -4.35
N LEU A 111 -15.85 3.32 -3.56
CA LEU A 111 -16.79 4.31 -4.07
C LEU A 111 -16.12 4.99 -5.28
N PRO A 112 -16.83 5.17 -6.41
CA PRO A 112 -16.23 5.73 -7.62
C PRO A 112 -15.77 7.16 -7.34
N LEU A 113 -14.47 7.34 -7.08
CA LEU A 113 -13.81 8.64 -7.05
C LEU A 113 -13.61 9.10 -8.51
N GLY A 114 -14.71 9.49 -9.16
CA GLY A 114 -14.71 10.15 -10.47
C GLY A 114 -14.25 9.29 -11.66
N ASN A 115 -14.61 9.72 -12.87
CA ASN A 115 -14.39 9.02 -14.15
C ASN A 115 -12.92 9.01 -14.65
N GLY A 116 -11.95 8.97 -13.75
CA GLY A 116 -10.53 8.86 -14.10
C GLY A 116 -10.14 7.41 -14.34
N ARG A 117 -9.61 7.08 -15.53
CA ARG A 117 -8.79 5.87 -15.72
C ARG A 117 -7.56 6.00 -14.83
N ILE A 118 -7.59 5.43 -13.63
CA ILE A 118 -6.43 5.40 -12.74
C ILE A 118 -5.45 4.36 -13.28
N ARG A 119 -4.46 4.81 -14.07
CA ARG A 119 -3.28 4.00 -14.39
C ARG A 119 -2.31 4.14 -13.21
N GLN A 120 -2.30 3.17 -12.30
CA GLN A 120 -1.34 3.13 -11.20
C GLN A 120 0.04 2.74 -11.74
N SER A 121 0.87 3.73 -12.07
CA SER A 121 2.33 3.52 -12.10
C SER A 121 2.99 3.74 -10.73
N SER A 122 2.26 4.32 -9.77
CA SER A 122 2.82 4.70 -8.45
C SER A 122 1.78 5.16 -7.40
N LEU A 123 0.48 4.90 -7.58
CA LEU A 123 -0.54 5.46 -6.67
C LEU A 123 -0.63 4.68 -5.35
N GLN A 124 0.34 4.87 -4.46
CA GLN A 124 0.06 4.91 -3.03
C GLN A 124 -0.74 6.20 -2.79
N VAL A 125 -1.94 6.11 -2.24
CA VAL A 125 -2.69 7.31 -1.85
C VAL A 125 -2.04 7.79 -0.54
N THR A 126 -0.93 8.51 -0.65
CA THR A 126 -0.28 9.16 0.49
C THR A 126 -1.14 10.34 0.91
N ILE A 127 -2.00 10.15 1.91
CA ILE A 127 -2.62 11.29 2.60
C ILE A 127 -1.57 11.85 3.57
N ARG A 128 -0.87 12.91 3.14
CA ARG A 128 -0.08 13.74 4.06
C ARG A 128 -1.04 14.55 4.92
N PHE A 129 -1.24 14.15 6.17
CA PHE A 129 -1.74 15.08 7.18
C PHE A 129 -0.59 16.00 7.62
N CYS A 130 -0.59 17.24 7.12
CA CYS A 130 0.34 18.29 7.57
C CYS A 130 -0.43 19.57 7.88
N ARG A 131 -0.75 19.76 9.17
CA ARG A 131 -0.80 21.00 9.98
C ARG A 131 -1.82 20.82 11.10
N ALA A 132 -1.34 20.60 12.32
CA ALA A 132 -2.00 21.13 13.50
C ALA A 132 -1.22 22.39 13.90
N SER A 133 -1.55 23.51 13.27
CA SER A 133 -1.10 24.82 13.75
C SER A 133 -2.02 25.25 14.89
N THR A 134 -1.44 25.35 16.08
CA THR A 134 -1.78 26.27 17.18
C THR A 134 -3.25 26.35 17.62
N ILE A 135 -3.54 25.79 18.79
CA ILE A 135 -4.56 26.34 19.69
C ILE A 135 -3.83 26.69 21.00
N SER A 136 -3.78 28.00 21.23
CA SER A 136 -3.46 28.65 22.50
C SER A 136 -4.52 28.35 23.55
#